data_AF-A0A392UK57-F1
#
_entry.id   AF-A0A392UK57-F1
#
_cell.length_a   1.000
_cell.length_b   1.000
_cell.length_c   1.000
_cell.angle_alpha   90.00
_cell.angle_beta   90.00
_cell.angle_gamma   90.00
#
_symmetry.space_group_name_H-M   'P 1'
#
loop_
_entity.id
_entity.type
_entity.pdbx_description
1 polymer ?
#
loop_
_entity_poly.entity_id
_entity_poly.type
_entity_poly.pdbx_seq_one_letter_code
_entity_poly.pdbx_strand_id
1 'polypeptide(L)' 'MNPPTFEGQYEPTEACECLFRMEDMLEDLDCTPAEKVIFATRFFRGSASNWWHGVTT' A
#
# COMPACT_ATOMS: atom_id res chain seq x y z
N MET A 1 8.89 -13.00 -0.45
CA MET A 1 8.29 -12.16 0.60
C MET A 1 6.79 -12.07 0.39
N ASN A 2 5.99 -11.96 1.46
CA ASN A 2 4.54 -11.72 1.35
C ASN A 2 4.28 -10.21 1.52
N PRO A 3 3.72 -9.50 0.53
CA PRO A 3 3.44 -8.07 0.65
C PRO A 3 2.50 -7.76 1.82
N PRO A 4 2.74 -6.66 2.56
CA PRO A 4 1.79 -6.23 3.59
C PRO A 4 0.49 -5.72 2.95
N THR A 5 -0.62 -5.87 3.66
CA THR A 5 -1.91 -5.26 3.31
C THR A 5 -2.18 -4.04 4.19
N PHE A 6 -2.78 -3.00 3.62
CA PHE A 6 -3.13 -1.77 4.32
C PHE A 6 -4.65 -1.60 4.33
N GLU A 7 -5.26 -1.55 5.51
CA GLU A 7 -6.73 -1.42 5.65
C GLU A 7 -7.15 0.01 5.99
N GLY A 8 -6.19 0.90 6.25
CA GLY A 8 -6.44 2.24 6.79
C GLY A 8 -6.17 2.30 8.29
N GLN A 9 -5.10 1.66 8.75
CA GLN A 9 -4.67 1.66 10.14
C GLN A 9 -4.56 3.10 10.68
N TYR A 10 -5.14 3.34 11.86
CA TYR A 10 -5.12 4.66 12.51
C TYR A 10 -3.81 4.91 13.27
N GLU A 11 -3.16 3.84 13.73
CA GLU A 11 -1.92 3.92 14.48
C GLU A 11 -0.74 4.29 13.56
N PRO A 12 -0.06 5.43 13.80
CA PRO A 12 1.00 5.90 12.89
C PRO A 12 2.14 4.91 12.70
N THR A 13 2.50 4.16 13.75
CA THR A 13 3.61 3.19 13.69
C THR A 13 3.28 2.02 12.76
N GLU A 14 2.06 1.50 12.81
CA GLU A 14 1.62 0.41 11.93
C GLU A 14 1.55 0.87 10.47
N ALA A 15 1.07 2.09 10.24
CA ALA A 15 1.06 2.69 8.90
C ALA A 15 2.49 2.87 8.35
N CYS A 16 3.42 3.38 9.17
CA CYS A 16 4.83 3.50 8.79
C CYS A 16 5.47 2.15 8.49
N GLU A 17 5.24 1.13 9.31
CA GLU A 17 5.77 -0.21 9.07
C GLU A 17 5.27 -0.78 7.74
N CYS A 18 3.98 -0.60 7.43
CA CYS A 18 3.40 -1.03 6.16
C CYS A 18 4.07 -0.34 4.96
N LEU A 19 4.35 0.97 5.08
CA LEU A 19 5.02 1.73 4.02
C LEU A 19 6.46 1.25 3.81
N PHE A 20 7.27 1.18 4.87
CA PHE A 20 8.67 0.75 4.75
C PHE A 20 8.80 -0.65 4.17
N ARG A 21 7.93 -1.58 4.56
CA ARG A 21 7.92 -2.94 4.03
C ARG A 21 7.51 -2.98 2.56
N MET A 22 6.61 -2.11 2.12
CA MET A 22 6.23 -2.02 0.71
C MET A 22 7.36 -1.37 -0.11
N GLU A 23 8.03 -0.35 0.42
CA GLU A 23 9.17 0.32 -0.21
C GLU A 23 10.34 -0.66 -0.42
N ASP A 24 10.75 -1.39 0.61
CA ASP A 24 11.81 -2.42 0.55
C ASP A 24 11.53 -3.45 -0.56
N MET A 25 10.29 -3.92 -0.64
CA MET A 25 9.88 -4.86 -1.69
C MET A 25 9.87 -4.27 -3.11
N LEU A 26 9.61 -2.96 -3.23
CA LEU A 26 9.54 -2.26 -4.51
C LEU A 26 10.90 -1.71 -4.98
N GLU A 27 11.89 -1.59 -4.10
CA GLU A 27 13.27 -1.24 -4.46
C GLU A 27 13.92 -2.33 -5.31
N ASP A 28 13.64 -3.59 -5.00
CA ASP A 28 14.14 -4.74 -5.76
C ASP A 28 13.48 -4.91 -7.15
N LEU A 29 12.40 -4.17 -7.42
CA LEU A 29 11.69 -4.23 -8.69
C LEU A 29 12.19 -3.13 -9.64
N ASP A 30 12.74 -3.55 -10.80
CA ASP A 30 13.08 -2.66 -11.91
C ASP A 30 11.80 -2.17 -12.63
N CYS A 31 11.05 -1.32 -11.94
CA CYS A 31 9.77 -0.82 -12.38
C CYS A 31 9.67 0.70 -12.22
N THR A 32 8.89 1.31 -13.09
CA THR A 32 8.64 2.74 -13.10
C THR A 32 7.85 3.18 -11.86
N PRO A 33 7.93 4.47 -11.47
CA PRO A 33 7.13 4.98 -10.36
C PRO A 33 5.62 4.71 -10.51
N ALA A 34 5.09 4.74 -11.75
CA ALA A 34 3.69 4.45 -12.00
C ALA A 34 3.34 2.98 -11.72
N GLU A 35 4.21 2.04 -12.11
CA GLU A 35 4.04 0.61 -11.83
C GLU A 35 4.12 0.32 -10.33
N LYS A 36 5.00 1.00 -9.59
CA LYS A 36 5.08 0.92 -8.12
C LYS A 36 3.76 1.30 -7.46
N VAL A 37 3.14 2.40 -7.89
CA VAL A 37 1.83 2.84 -7.39
C VAL A 37 0.73 1.82 -7.73
N ILE A 38 0.69 1.33 -8.97
CA ILE A 38 -0.29 0.32 -9.40
C ILE A 38 -0.12 -0.97 -8.58
N PHE A 39 1.11 -1.37 -8.30
CA PHE A 39 1.39 -2.56 -7.50
C PHE A 39 0.94 -2.38 -6.04
N ALA A 40 1.39 -1.31 -5.37
CA ALA A 40 1.12 -1.07 -3.96
C ALA A 40 -0.39 -0.96 -3.67
N THR A 41 -1.13 -0.27 -4.55
CA THR A 41 -2.57 -0.01 -4.36
C THR A 41 -3.44 -1.27 -4.45
N ARG A 42 -2.96 -2.35 -5.08
CA ARG A 42 -3.65 -3.66 -5.09
C ARG A 42 -3.70 -4.33 -3.71
N PHE A 43 -2.84 -3.90 -2.79
CA PHE A 43 -2.78 -4.39 -1.41
C PHE A 43 -3.57 -3.54 -0.42
N PHE A 44 -4.22 -2.48 -0.89
CA PHE A 44 -5.22 -1.79 -0.09
C PHE A 44 -6.46 -2.67 0.09
N ARG A 45 -7.02 -2.61 1.30
CA ARG A 45 -8.20 -3.35 1.74
C ARG A 45 -9.11 -2.41 2.52
N GLY A 46 -10.36 -2.81 2.74
CA GLY A 46 -11.32 -2.08 3.56
C GLY A 46 -11.38 -0.58 3.23
N SER A 47 -11.28 0.25 4.26
CA SER A 47 -11.37 1.72 4.16
C SER A 47 -10.32 2.33 3.25
N ALA A 48 -9.09 1.81 3.24
CA ALA A 48 -8.03 2.30 2.36
C ALA A 48 -8.35 2.06 0.87
N SER A 49 -8.95 0.91 0.55
CA SER A 49 -9.39 0.60 -0.83
C SER A 49 -10.54 1.51 -1.24
N ASN A 50 -11.53 1.71 -0.37
CA ASN A 50 -12.66 2.63 -0.62
C ASN A 50 -12.17 4.05 -0.87
N TRP A 51 -11.24 4.54 -0.04
CA TRP A 51 -10.62 5.86 -0.21
C TRP A 51 -9.89 5.98 -1.55
N TRP A 52 -9.07 4.99 -1.92
CA TRP A 52 -8.31 5.02 -3.17
C TRP A 52 -9.20 5.03 -4.43
N HIS A 53 -10.31 4.29 -4.39
CA HIS A 53 -11.28 4.25 -5.49
C HIS A 53 -12.29 5.39 -5.47
N GLY A 54 -12.23 6.28 -4.46
CA GLY A 54 -13.19 7.37 -4.31
C GLY A 54 -14.62 6.89 -4.02
N VAL A 55 -14.77 5.70 -3.46
CA VAL A 55 -16.07 5.16 -3.06
C VAL A 55 -16.49 5.83 -1.76
N THR A 56 -17.40 6.80 -1.85
CA THR A 56 -18.11 7.34 -0.68
C THR A 56 -18.97 6.22 -0.11
N THR A 57 -18.66 5.80 1.12
CA THR A 57 -19.50 4.87 1.90
C THR A 57 -20.46 5.67 2.77
#